data_AF-A0AAV8WQE0-F1
#
_entry.id   AF-A0AAV8WQE0-F1
#
_cell.length_a   1.000
_cell.length_b   1.000
_cell.length_c   1.000
_cell.angle_alpha   90.00
_cell.angle_beta   90.00
_cell.angle_gamma   90.00
#
_symmetry.space_group_name_H-M   'P 1'
#
loop_
_entity.id
_entity.type
_entity.pdbx_description
1 polymer ?
#
loop_
_entity_poly.entity_id
_entity_poly.type
_entity_poly.pdbx_seq_one_letter_code
_entity_poly.pdbx_strand_id
1 'polypeptide(L)'
;MMTVHPEANRDSVVKKIIWLRTTYRKEFKKVLNSERSGVGEEDIYVPHLWYYDLMNFIRDQEIPNSTQSNIEDTQVNEVHIIIIFIDFFINNNKTN
;
A
#
# COMPACT_ATOMS: atom_id res chain seq x y z
N MET A 1 11.24 7.99 24.40
CA MET A 1 11.97 9.20 23.95
C MET A 1 11.45 9.56 22.57
N MET A 2 10.73 10.68 22.43
CA MET A 2 10.25 11.15 21.12
C MET A 2 11.39 11.96 20.50
N THR A 3 12.12 11.36 19.55
CA THR A 3 13.26 12.01 18.90
C THR A 3 12.74 12.93 17.80
N VAL A 4 12.91 14.23 17.99
CA VAL A 4 12.68 15.21 16.92
C VAL A 4 13.83 15.08 15.92
N HIS A 5 13.49 14.95 14.64
CA HIS A 5 14.48 14.92 13.55
C HIS A 5 14.71 16.36 13.07
N PRO A 6 15.82 17.02 13.43
CA PRO A 6 16.06 18.42 13.07
C PRO A 6 16.17 18.66 11.56
N GLU A 7 16.55 17.63 10.80
CA GLU A 7 16.66 17.67 9.33
C GLU A 7 15.37 17.25 8.60
N ALA A 8 14.25 17.12 9.32
CA ALA A 8 12.99 16.72 8.70
C ALA A 8 12.49 17.80 7.74
N ASN A 9 12.57 17.50 6.44
CA ASN A 9 12.01 18.31 5.37
C ASN A 9 10.82 17.61 4.71
N ARG A 10 10.12 18.31 3.81
CA ARG A 10 8.95 17.77 3.10
C ARG A 10 9.24 16.41 2.45
N ASP A 11 10.39 16.26 1.80
CA ASP A 11 10.75 15.03 1.10
C ASP A 11 10.95 13.86 2.06
N SER A 12 11.48 14.11 3.26
CA SER A 12 11.62 13.09 4.30
C SER A 12 10.26 12.54 4.74
N VAL A 13 9.26 13.42 4.91
CA VAL A 13 7.90 13.05 5.30
C VAL A 13 7.22 12.29 4.17
N VAL A 14 7.33 12.77 2.93
CA VAL A 14 6.79 12.09 1.75
C VAL A 14 7.38 10.68 1.64
N LYS A 15 8.70 10.53 1.73
CA LYS A 15 9.36 9.21 1.71
C LYS A 15 8.86 8.29 2.82
N LYS A 16 8.61 8.82 4.02
CA LYS A 16 8.10 8.02 5.14
C LYS A 16 6.68 7.52 4.88
N ILE A 17 5.81 8.38 4.36
CA ILE A 17 4.44 8.00 3.98
C ILE A 17 4.47 6.93 2.87
N ILE A 18 5.37 7.07 1.88
CA ILE A 18 5.57 6.07 0.82
C ILE A 18 5.97 4.72 1.41
N TRP A 19 6.94 4.71 2.32
CA TRP A 19 7.38 3.50 3.00
C TRP A 19 6.25 2.83 3.77
N LEU A 20 5.49 3.60 4.56
CA LEU A 20 4.36 3.06 5.33
C LEU A 20 3.32 2.41 4.44
N ARG A 21 2.92 3.09 3.36
CA ARG A 21 1.95 2.56 2.39
C ARG A 21 2.44 1.30 1.70
N THR A 22 3.73 1.25 1.35
CA THR A 22 4.34 0.08 0.70
C THR A 22 4.37 -1.13 1.63
N THR A 23 4.74 -0.93 2.90
CA THR A 23 4.77 -1.99 3.89
C THR A 23 3.36 -2.51 4.21
N TYR A 24 2.38 -1.61 4.35
CA TYR A 24 0.98 -1.98 4.55
C TYR A 24 0.45 -2.86 3.40
N ARG A 25 0.67 -2.46 2.14
CA ARG A 25 0.28 -3.23 0.93
C ARG A 25 0.79 -4.66 0.94
N LYS A 26 2.08 -4.83 1.23
CA LYS A 26 2.71 -6.15 1.26
C LYS A 26 2.05 -7.04 2.30
N GLU A 27 1.75 -6.48 3.46
CA GLU A 27 1.06 -7.20 4.54
C GLU A 27 -0.39 -7.52 4.16
N PHE A 28 -1.11 -6.56 3.59
CA PHE A 28 -2.48 -6.73 3.10
C PHE A 28 -2.58 -7.83 2.03
N LYS A 29 -1.62 -7.91 1.10
CA LYS A 29 -1.58 -8.97 0.10
C LYS A 29 -1.43 -10.37 0.70
N LYS A 30 -0.65 -10.53 1.78
CA LYS A 30 -0.51 -11.82 2.46
C LYS A 30 -1.83 -12.26 3.09
N VAL A 31 -2.55 -11.32 3.71
CA VAL A 31 -3.90 -11.57 4.25
C VAL A 31 -4.83 -12.03 3.13
N LEU A 32 -4.95 -11.26 2.05
CA LEU A 32 -5.79 -11.59 0.89
C LEU A 32 -5.43 -12.94 0.25
N ASN A 33 -4.14 -13.25 0.15
CA ASN A 33 -3.68 -14.52 -0.39
C ASN A 33 -4.04 -15.69 0.53
N SER A 34 -3.94 -15.51 1.85
CA SER A 34 -4.37 -16.54 2.80
C SER A 34 -5.88 -16.79 2.74
N GLU A 35 -6.68 -15.72 2.59
CA GLU A 35 -8.14 -15.82 2.41
C GLU A 35 -8.50 -16.54 1.10
N ARG A 36 -7.83 -16.22 -0.01
CA ARG A 36 -8.07 -16.84 -1.33
C ARG A 36 -7.66 -18.30 -1.41
N SER A 37 -6.65 -18.71 -0.65
CA SER A 37 -6.12 -20.07 -0.71
C SER A 37 -7.06 -21.10 -0.08
N GLY A 38 -8.19 -20.68 0.51
CA GLY A 38 -9.25 -21.58 1.00
C GLY A 38 -8.80 -22.53 2.11
N VAL A 39 -7.70 -22.19 2.77
CA VAL A 39 -7.17 -22.94 3.92
C VAL A 39 -8.09 -22.66 5.11
N GLY A 40 -8.32 -23.64 5.98
CA GLY A 40 -9.26 -23.53 7.09
C GLY A 40 -9.04 -22.27 7.93
N GLU A 41 -10.07 -21.83 8.66
CA GLU A 41 -10.10 -20.58 9.44
C GLU A 41 -8.88 -20.39 10.37
N GLU A 42 -8.20 -21.48 10.74
CA GLU A 42 -6.98 -21.50 11.57
C GLU A 42 -5.67 -21.13 10.83
N ASP A 43 -5.66 -21.12 9.49
CA ASP A 43 -4.48 -20.84 8.65
C ASP A 43 -4.51 -19.45 7.98
N ILE A 44 -5.46 -18.59 8.35
CA ILE A 44 -5.52 -17.20 7.86
C ILE A 44 -4.32 -16.42 8.42
N TYR A 45 -3.59 -15.76 7.53
CA TYR A 45 -2.41 -14.98 7.89
C TYR A 45 -2.79 -13.78 8.75
N VAL A 46 -2.20 -13.69 9.95
CA VAL A 46 -2.37 -12.55 10.86
C VAL A 46 -1.27 -11.50 10.60
N PRO A 47 -1.63 -10.24 10.29
CA PRO A 47 -0.68 -9.14 10.14
C PRO A 47 0.16 -8.93 11.39
N HIS A 48 1.47 -8.72 11.21
CA HIS A 48 2.39 -8.41 12.32
C HIS A 48 2.50 -6.90 12.59
N LEU A 49 2.01 -6.06 11.67
CA LEU A 49 2.06 -4.61 11.78
C LEU A 49 1.11 -4.10 12.87
N TRP A 50 1.64 -3.49 13.93
CA TRP A 50 0.82 -2.93 15.02
C TRP A 50 -0.16 -1.84 14.54
N TYR A 51 0.18 -1.13 13.47
CA TYR A 51 -0.65 -0.09 12.86
C TYR A 51 -1.51 -0.60 11.70
N TYR A 52 -1.58 -1.92 11.48
CA TYR A 52 -2.30 -2.49 10.34
C TYR A 52 -3.74 -2.00 10.29
N ASP A 53 -4.48 -2.16 11.39
CA ASP A 53 -5.89 -1.76 11.46
C ASP A 53 -6.08 -0.25 11.28
N LEU A 54 -5.11 0.54 11.77
CA LEU A 54 -5.11 2.00 11.61
C LEU A 54 -4.93 2.43 10.15
N MET A 55 -4.37 1.57 9.30
CA MET A 55 -4.16 1.84 7.88
C MET A 55 -5.24 1.25 6.96
N ASN A 56 -6.31 0.67 7.53
CA ASN A 56 -7.41 0.10 6.74
C ASN A 56 -8.13 1.12 5.85
N PHE A 57 -8.09 2.42 6.16
CA PHE A 57 -8.66 3.47 5.29
C PHE A 57 -7.97 3.56 3.91
N ILE A 58 -6.78 2.97 3.75
CA ILE A 58 -6.04 2.95 2.48
C ILE A 58 -6.60 1.86 1.54
N ARG A 59 -7.28 0.84 2.08
CA ARG A 59 -7.80 -0.31 1.30
C ARG A 59 -8.70 0.12 0.14
N ASP A 60 -9.57 1.09 0.37
CA ASP A 60 -10.52 1.57 -0.63
C ASP A 60 -9.84 2.21 -1.85
N GLN A 61 -8.60 2.69 -1.68
CA GLN A 61 -7.79 3.23 -2.78
C GLN A 61 -6.95 2.17 -3.50
N GLU A 62 -6.85 0.96 -2.94
CA GLU A 62 -5.98 -0.11 -3.45
C GLU A 62 -6.70 -1.18 -4.22
N ILE A 63 -8.00 -1.35 -4.00
CA ILE A 63 -8.83 -2.23 -4.81
C ILE A 63 -8.98 -1.53 -6.17
N PRO A 64 -8.30 -2.00 -7.24
CA PRO A 64 -8.52 -1.44 -8.55
C PRO A 64 -9.97 -1.76 -8.91
N ASN A 65 -10.75 -0.75 -9.33
CA ASN A 65 -12.00 -1.01 -10.05
C ASN A 65 -11.65 -2.02 -11.15
N SER A 66 -12.23 -3.21 -11.08
CA SER A 66 -11.86 -4.33 -11.95
C SER A 66 -12.27 -4.03 -13.39
N THR A 67 -11.46 -3.29 -14.14
CA THR A 67 -11.46 -3.43 -15.59
C THR A 67 -10.70 -4.71 -15.88
N GLN A 68 -11.45 -5.81 -15.99
CA GLN A 68 -10.94 -7.07 -16.50
C GLN A 68 -10.38 -6.83 -17.90
N SER A 69 -9.06 -6.84 -18.02
CA SER A 69 -8.34 -6.87 -19.29
C SER A 69 -7.86 -8.30 -19.49
N ASN A 70 -8.23 -8.93 -20.62
CA ASN A 70 -7.86 -10.30 -20.99
C ASN A 70 -6.39 -10.44 -21.44
N ILE A 71 -5.48 -9.59 -20.95
CA ILE A 71 -4.07 -9.60 -21.38
C ILE A 71 -3.23 -10.15 -20.22
N GLU A 72 -2.52 -11.23 -20.55
CA GLU A 72 -1.63 -12.06 -19.74
C GLU A 72 -0.88 -11.30 -18.63
N ASP A 73 -0.78 -11.96 -17.47
CA ASP A 73 -0.07 -11.57 -16.24
C ASP A 73 1.41 -11.19 -16.50
N THR A 74 1.63 -10.04 -17.12
CA THR A 74 2.91 -9.37 -17.06
C THR A 74 2.98 -8.79 -15.66
N GLN A 75 3.93 -9.27 -14.85
CA GLN A 75 4.19 -8.77 -13.50
C GLN A 75 4.46 -7.25 -13.56
N VAL A 76 3.40 -6.44 -13.53
CA VAL A 76 3.51 -5.00 -13.42
C VAL A 76 4.09 -4.77 -12.04
N ASN A 77 5.39 -4.51 -11.99
CA ASN A 77 6.14 -4.32 -10.75
C ASN A 77 5.33 -3.44 -9.81
N GLU A 78 4.94 -3.97 -8.65
CA GLU A 78 3.99 -3.30 -7.75
C GLU A 78 4.48 -1.91 -7.37
N VAL A 79 5.80 -1.74 -7.23
CA VAL A 79 6.50 -0.46 -7.03
C VAL A 79 6.17 0.57 -8.12
N HIS A 80 6.04 0.13 -9.38
CA HIS A 80 5.68 0.97 -10.51
C HIS A 80 4.22 1.47 -10.39
N ILE A 81 3.30 0.62 -9.94
CA ILE A 81 1.90 1.03 -9.65
C ILE A 81 1.86 2.03 -8.49
N ILE A 82 2.66 1.80 -7.43
CA ILE A 82 2.78 2.74 -6.29
C ILE A 82 3.25 4.11 -6.77
N ILE A 83 4.28 4.15 -7.64
CA ILE A 83 4.85 5.37 -8.21
C ILE A 83 3.81 6.08 -9.09
N ILE A 84 3.14 5.36 -10.01
CA ILE A 84 2.11 5.94 -10.89
C ILE A 84 0.96 6.58 -10.09
N PHE A 85 0.45 5.90 -9.07
CA PHE A 85 -0.61 6.45 -8.23
C PHE A 85 -0.14 7.66 -7.39
N ILE A 86 1.14 7.70 -6.97
CA ILE A 86 1.70 8.86 -6.26
C ILE A 86 1.89 10.03 -7.21
N ASP A 87 2.44 9.80 -8.41
CA ASP A 87 2.64 10.84 -9.41
C ASP A 87 1.29 11.43 -9.81
N PHE A 88 0.26 10.60 -9.98
CA PHE A 88 -1.11 11.05 -10.20
C PHE A 88 -1.62 11.91 -9.03
N PHE A 89 -1.47 11.47 -7.79
CA PHE A 89 -1.98 12.19 -6.62
C PHE A 89 -1.22 13.48 -6.32
N ILE A 90 0.11 13.49 -6.49
CA ILE A 90 0.95 14.68 -6.28
C ILE A 90 0.72 15.71 -7.40
N ASN A 91 0.61 15.28 -8.66
CA ASN A 91 0.45 16.20 -9.79
C ASN A 91 -0.95 16.83 -9.84
N ASN A 92 -2.00 16.12 -9.41
CA ASN A 92 -3.35 16.71 -9.29
C ASN A 92 -3.46 17.78 -8.19
N ASN A 93 -2.51 17.82 -7.24
CA ASN A 93 -2.45 18.86 -6.21
C ASN A 93 -1.49 20.02 -6.55
N LYS A 94 -0.93 20.06 -7.77
CA LYS A 94 -0.05 21.14 -8.26
C LYS A 94 -0.74 22.18 -9.14
N THR A 95 -2.01 21.99 -9.50
CA THR A 95 -2.77 22.92 -10.37
C THR A 95 -3.82 23.74 -9.62
N ASN A 96 -3.44 24.35 -8.49
CA ASN A 96 -4.15 25.47 -7.86
C ASN A 96 -3.12 26.47 -7.32
#